data_AF-A0A821WJM4-F1
#
_entry.id   AF-A0A821WJM4-F1
#
_cell.length_a   1.000
_cell.length_b   1.000
_cell.length_c   1.000
_cell.angle_alpha   90.00
_cell.angle_beta   90.00
_cell.angle_gamma   90.00
#
_symmetry.space_group_name_H-M   'P 1'
#
loop_
_entity.id
_entity.type
_entity.pdbx_description
1 polymer ?
#
loop_
_entity_poly.entity_id
_entity_poly.type
_entity_poly.pdbx_seq_one_letter_code
_entity_poly.pdbx_strand_id
1 'polypeptide(L)'
;MAVKDDYQDFKVALNDLKLNSKPLINFLTILAEEKMHNAPQIVRAIEERILETKGDHVLPALYVLDSIVKNLRSSVYVQLFEAKLPVLFANAFNKVDERTRSSMFKLRQTWPPFFTNLSLYNLDTRTHDIDPAWPITARVPDPSPFLQNIHLNPNFLQR
;
A
#
# COMPACT_ATOMS: atom_id res chain seq x y z
N MET A 1 -16.42 -11.63 -27.75
CA MET A 1 -15.41 -10.60 -28.08
C MET A 1 -14.44 -10.55 -26.91
N ALA A 2 -13.22 -11.05 -27.09
CA ALA A 2 -12.22 -11.03 -26.03
C ALA A 2 -11.90 -9.57 -25.69
N VAL A 3 -12.05 -9.19 -24.42
CA VAL A 3 -11.56 -7.91 -23.91
C VAL A 3 -10.07 -7.91 -24.19
N LYS A 4 -9.66 -7.13 -25.19
CA LYS A 4 -8.25 -6.98 -25.55
C LYS A 4 -7.53 -6.46 -24.31
N ASP A 5 -6.40 -7.07 -23.98
CA ASP A 5 -5.61 -6.83 -22.77
C ASP A 5 -5.05 -5.40 -22.77
N ASP A 6 -5.91 -4.42 -22.49
CA ASP A 6 -5.67 -2.99 -22.77
C ASP A 6 -4.58 -2.38 -21.85
N TYR A 7 -4.18 -3.08 -20.78
CA TYR A 7 -3.13 -2.62 -19.88
C TYR A 7 -1.75 -3.25 -20.13
N GLN A 8 -1.56 -3.96 -21.25
CA GLN A 8 -0.28 -4.64 -21.53
C GLN A 8 0.92 -3.67 -21.58
N ASP A 9 0.74 -2.47 -22.13
CA ASP A 9 1.81 -1.44 -22.14
C ASP A 9 2.24 -1.04 -20.73
N PHE A 10 1.28 -1.01 -19.79
CA PHE A 10 1.57 -0.74 -18.39
C PHE A 10 2.45 -1.84 -17.80
N LYS A 11 2.13 -3.12 -18.07
CA LYS A 11 2.95 -4.25 -17.63
C LYS A 11 4.36 -4.23 -18.21
N VAL A 12 4.50 -3.92 -19.50
CA VAL A 12 5.81 -3.82 -20.17
C VAL A 12 6.63 -2.69 -19.52
N ALA A 13 6.06 -1.49 -19.40
CA ALA A 13 6.73 -0.36 -18.77
C ALA A 13 7.09 -0.63 -17.29
N LEU A 14 6.22 -1.32 -16.55
CA LEU A 14 6.48 -1.71 -15.16
C LEU A 14 7.64 -2.71 -15.09
N ASN A 15 7.74 -3.60 -16.08
CA ASN A 15 8.81 -4.57 -16.14
C ASN A 15 10.18 -3.94 -16.41
N ASP A 16 10.21 -2.88 -17.20
CA ASP A 16 11.40 -2.08 -17.51
C ASP A 16 11.85 -1.19 -16.35
N LEU A 17 11.01 -1.00 -15.32
CA LEU A 17 11.36 -0.28 -14.11
C LEU A 17 12.33 -1.11 -13.24
N LYS A 18 13.61 -1.12 -13.63
CA LYS A 18 14.71 -1.78 -12.90
C LYS A 18 15.36 -0.87 -11.87
N LEU A 19 15.39 0.43 -12.14
CA LEU A 19 16.00 1.43 -11.26
C LEU A 19 14.98 2.51 -10.94
N ASN A 20 15.30 3.36 -9.96
CA ASN A 20 14.48 4.51 -9.61
C ASN A 20 14.50 5.54 -10.75
N SER A 21 13.56 5.42 -11.70
CA SER A 21 13.43 6.28 -12.88
C SER A 21 12.18 7.13 -12.78
N LYS A 22 12.34 8.40 -12.39
CA LYS A 22 11.23 9.36 -12.30
C LYS A 22 10.46 9.51 -13.63
N PRO A 23 11.10 9.58 -14.81
CA PRO A 23 10.37 9.62 -16.08
C PRO A 23 9.48 8.39 -16.29
N LEU A 24 9.99 7.19 -15.96
CA LEU A 24 9.24 5.95 -16.14
C LEU A 24 8.10 5.81 -15.12
N ILE A 25 8.32 6.23 -13.86
CA ILE A 25 7.27 6.29 -12.84
C ILE A 25 6.15 7.25 -13.28
N ASN A 26 6.49 8.43 -13.79
CA ASN A 26 5.50 9.37 -14.30
C ASN A 26 4.73 8.79 -15.48
N PHE A 27 5.42 8.14 -16.41
CA PHE A 27 4.79 7.48 -17.54
C PHE A 27 3.81 6.37 -17.11
N LEU A 28 4.20 5.56 -16.13
CA LEU A 28 3.31 4.56 -15.52
C LEU A 28 2.08 5.20 -14.88
N THR A 29 2.23 6.33 -14.20
CA THR A 29 1.10 7.07 -13.62
C THR A 29 0.14 7.59 -14.71
N ILE A 30 0.67 8.10 -15.83
CA ILE A 30 -0.15 8.53 -16.98
C ILE A 30 -0.92 7.33 -17.57
N LEU A 31 -0.24 6.20 -17.79
CA LEU A 31 -0.91 4.99 -18.27
C LEU A 31 -2.00 4.49 -17.30
N ALA A 32 -1.77 4.61 -16.00
CA ALA A 32 -2.77 4.25 -14.99
C ALA A 32 -3.99 5.16 -15.02
N GLU A 33 -3.81 6.45 -15.31
CA GLU A 33 -4.88 7.42 -15.49
C GLU A 33 -5.70 7.14 -16.76
N GLU A 34 -5.03 6.93 -17.90
CA GLU A 34 -5.68 6.64 -19.18
C GLU A 34 -6.47 5.32 -19.12
N LYS A 35 -5.99 4.35 -18.35
CA LYS A 35 -6.54 2.98 -18.28
C LYS A 35 -7.24 2.71 -16.95
N MET A 36 -7.90 3.72 -16.37
CA MET A 36 -8.63 3.58 -15.09
C MET A 36 -9.66 2.44 -15.06
N HIS A 37 -10.22 2.06 -16.21
CA HIS A 37 -11.14 0.93 -16.32
C HIS A 37 -10.46 -0.43 -16.05
N ASN A 38 -9.13 -0.50 -16.12
CA ASN A 38 -8.30 -1.65 -15.73
C ASN A 38 -7.64 -1.47 -14.36
N ALA A 39 -8.10 -0.55 -13.52
CA ALA A 39 -7.47 -0.27 -12.23
C ALA A 39 -7.23 -1.54 -11.36
N PRO A 40 -8.16 -2.52 -11.26
CA PRO A 40 -7.91 -3.76 -10.53
C PRO A 40 -6.71 -4.56 -11.08
N GLN A 41 -6.58 -4.65 -12.40
CA GLN A 41 -5.49 -5.35 -13.08
C GLN A 41 -4.16 -4.62 -12.91
N ILE A 42 -4.17 -3.28 -12.98
CA ILE A 42 -2.99 -2.45 -12.78
C ILE A 42 -2.48 -2.55 -11.34
N VAL A 43 -3.37 -2.49 -10.35
CA VAL A 43 -3.03 -2.68 -8.93
C VAL A 43 -2.43 -4.07 -8.71
N ARG A 44 -3.03 -5.10 -9.31
CA ARG A 44 -2.51 -6.47 -9.23
C ARG A 44 -1.12 -6.59 -9.84
N ALA A 45 -0.87 -5.97 -11.00
CA ALA A 45 0.45 -5.99 -11.63
C ALA A 45 1.52 -5.31 -10.77
N ILE A 46 1.19 -4.20 -10.11
CA ILE A 46 2.10 -3.51 -9.18
C ILE A 46 2.35 -4.36 -7.92
N GLU A 47 1.31 -4.99 -7.38
CA GLU A 47 1.41 -5.91 -6.25
C GLU A 47 2.34 -7.09 -6.59
N GLU A 48 2.10 -7.78 -7.71
CA GLU A 48 2.94 -8.88 -8.20
C GLU A 48 4.39 -8.41 -8.35
N ARG A 49 4.62 -7.23 -8.93
CA ARG A 49 5.98 -6.67 -9.08
C ARG A 49 6.68 -6.44 -7.73
N ILE A 50 5.98 -5.88 -6.73
CA ILE A 50 6.54 -5.67 -5.39
C ILE A 50 6.83 -7.02 -4.70
N LEU A 51 5.98 -8.03 -4.92
CA LEU A 51 6.16 -9.35 -4.33
C LEU A 51 7.25 -10.18 -5.02
N GLU A 52 7.48 -10.02 -6.32
CA GLU A 52 8.49 -10.78 -7.05
C GLU A 52 9.89 -10.16 -6.96
N THR A 53 9.98 -8.84 -6.82
CA THR A 53 11.26 -8.14 -6.70
C THR A 53 11.91 -8.35 -5.33
N LYS A 54 13.24 -8.21 -5.28
CA LYS A 54 14.07 -8.31 -4.08
C LYS A 54 15.11 -7.18 -4.06
N GLY A 55 15.57 -6.82 -2.87
CA GLY A 55 16.57 -5.77 -2.68
C GLY A 55 16.12 -4.43 -3.26
N ASP A 56 17.06 -3.73 -3.89
CA ASP A 56 16.90 -2.34 -4.34
C ASP A 56 15.84 -2.15 -5.43
N HIS A 57 15.35 -3.23 -6.05
CA HIS A 57 14.31 -3.21 -7.08
C HIS A 57 12.88 -3.12 -6.52
N VAL A 58 12.69 -3.38 -5.23
CA VAL A 58 11.37 -3.30 -4.56
C VAL A 58 10.92 -1.85 -4.43
N LEU A 59 11.85 -0.95 -4.11
CA LEU A 59 11.55 0.45 -3.81
C LEU A 59 11.02 1.23 -5.04
N PRO A 60 11.57 1.08 -6.26
CA PRO A 60 10.97 1.65 -7.46
C PRO A 60 9.50 1.26 -7.68
N ALA A 61 9.12 0.00 -7.42
CA ALA A 61 7.74 -0.45 -7.56
C ALA A 61 6.81 0.18 -6.51
N LEU A 62 7.29 0.35 -5.27
CA LEU A 62 6.59 1.13 -4.23
C LEU A 62 6.42 2.61 -4.63
N TYR A 63 7.38 3.20 -5.35
CA TYR A 63 7.24 4.56 -5.85
C TYR A 63 6.20 4.72 -6.97
N VAL A 64 5.90 3.65 -7.72
CA VAL A 64 4.77 3.66 -8.67
C VAL A 64 3.44 3.72 -7.91
N LEU A 65 3.27 2.87 -6.88
CA LEU A 65 2.10 2.94 -5.99
C LEU A 65 1.94 4.35 -5.40
N ASP A 66 3.03 4.90 -4.84
CA ASP A 66 3.04 6.24 -4.25
C ASP A 66 2.62 7.32 -5.26
N SER A 67 3.19 7.28 -6.47
CA SER A 67 2.88 8.26 -7.51
C SER A 67 1.43 8.17 -7.96
N ILE A 68 0.89 6.97 -8.16
CA ILE A 68 -0.52 6.77 -8.51
C ILE A 68 -1.44 7.32 -7.42
N VAL A 69 -1.19 6.99 -6.15
CA VAL A 69 -2.01 7.45 -5.03
C VAL A 69 -1.97 8.98 -4.88
N LYS A 70 -0.79 9.59 -5.09
CA LYS A 70 -0.61 11.04 -4.93
C LYS A 70 -1.19 11.87 -6.07
N ASN A 71 -1.16 11.36 -7.30
CA ASN A 71 -1.62 12.08 -8.48
C ASN A 71 -3.09 11.75 -8.81
N LEU A 72 -3.52 10.50 -8.61
CA LEU A 72 -4.88 10.04 -8.93
C LEU A 72 -5.73 9.91 -7.65
N ARG A 73 -5.74 10.97 -6.83
CA ARG A 73 -6.31 10.94 -5.46
C ARG A 73 -7.79 10.58 -5.38
N SER A 74 -8.57 11.03 -6.36
CA SER A 74 -10.02 10.81 -6.41
C SER A 74 -10.41 9.53 -7.14
N SER A 75 -9.44 8.66 -7.43
CA SER A 75 -9.64 7.43 -8.18
C SER A 75 -9.88 6.22 -7.28
N VAL A 76 -10.34 5.12 -7.89
CA VAL A 76 -10.49 3.82 -7.24
C VAL A 76 -9.15 3.22 -6.80
N TYR A 77 -8.01 3.70 -7.33
CA TYR A 77 -6.69 3.19 -6.96
C TYR A 77 -6.41 3.31 -5.47
N VAL A 78 -6.81 4.42 -4.83
CA VAL A 78 -6.57 4.65 -3.40
C VAL A 78 -7.22 3.54 -2.57
N GLN A 79 -8.50 3.24 -2.85
CA GLN A 79 -9.24 2.19 -2.14
C GLN A 79 -8.67 0.79 -2.40
N LEU A 80 -8.29 0.51 -3.64
CA LEU A 80 -7.71 -0.79 -4.02
C LEU A 80 -6.35 -1.04 -3.36
N PHE A 81 -5.49 -0.01 -3.29
CA PHE A 81 -4.21 -0.12 -2.59
C PHE A 81 -4.39 -0.17 -1.08
N GLU A 82 -5.29 0.62 -0.51
CA GLU A 82 -5.51 0.68 0.93
C GLU A 82 -5.82 -0.70 1.54
N ALA A 83 -6.65 -1.49 0.86
CA ALA A 83 -7.00 -2.84 1.29
C ALA A 83 -5.80 -3.81 1.36
N LYS A 84 -4.76 -3.56 0.56
CA LYS A 84 -3.57 -4.43 0.42
C LYS A 84 -2.34 -3.86 1.14
N LEU A 85 -2.37 -2.58 1.49
CA LEU A 85 -1.22 -1.79 1.91
C LEU A 85 -0.43 -2.42 3.07
N PRO A 86 -1.05 -2.87 4.19
CA PRO A 86 -0.30 -3.43 5.31
C PRO A 86 0.49 -4.68 4.93
N VAL A 87 -0.14 -5.58 4.17
CA VAL A 87 0.49 -6.85 3.74
C VAL A 87 1.61 -6.58 2.75
N LEU A 88 1.34 -5.73 1.76
CA LEU A 88 2.27 -5.42 0.68
C LEU A 88 3.54 -4.74 1.21
N PHE A 89 3.37 -3.77 2.11
CA PHE A 89 4.47 -3.03 2.71
C PHE A 89 5.36 -3.93 3.57
N ALA A 90 4.76 -4.76 4.44
CA ALA A 90 5.49 -5.70 5.29
C ALA A 90 6.29 -6.73 4.46
N ASN A 91 5.70 -7.23 3.36
CA ASN A 91 6.40 -8.15 2.45
C ASN A 91 7.56 -7.49 1.72
N ALA A 92 7.42 -6.22 1.31
CA ALA A 92 8.50 -5.44 0.74
C ALA A 92 9.62 -5.20 1.76
N PHE A 93 9.27 -4.83 2.99
CA PHE A 93 10.19 -4.53 4.08
C PHE A 93 11.08 -5.72 4.46
N ASN A 94 10.53 -6.93 4.41
CA ASN A 94 11.25 -8.18 4.66
C ASN A 94 12.31 -8.54 3.59
N LYS A 95 12.28 -7.90 2.41
CA LYS A 95 13.11 -8.28 1.25
C LYS A 95 14.23 -7.30 0.95
N VAL A 96 14.42 -6.28 1.79
CA VAL A 96 15.31 -5.16 1.54
C VAL A 96 16.27 -4.92 2.69
N ASP A 97 17.37 -4.23 2.41
CA ASP A 97 18.38 -3.87 3.39
C ASP A 97 17.99 -2.65 4.23
N GLU A 98 18.77 -2.36 5.27
CA GLU A 98 18.51 -1.26 6.20
C GLU A 98 18.46 0.11 5.53
N ARG A 99 19.29 0.31 4.49
CA ARG A 99 19.31 1.54 3.70
C ARG A 99 17.98 1.76 2.99
N THR A 100 17.42 0.70 2.41
CA THR A 100 16.13 0.73 1.73
C THR A 100 14.98 0.85 2.72
N ARG A 101 15.05 0.18 3.89
CA ARG A 101 14.08 0.35 4.99
C ARG A 101 13.97 1.80 5.44
N SER A 102 15.09 2.50 5.57
CA SER A 102 15.11 3.94 5.86
C SER A 102 14.38 4.77 4.79
N SER A 103 14.47 4.39 3.53
CA SER A 103 13.73 5.04 2.44
C SER A 103 12.24 4.70 2.46
N MET A 104 11.89 3.44 2.78
CA MET A 104 10.51 3.02 3.01
C MET A 104 9.86 3.75 4.18
N PHE A 105 10.60 4.00 5.26
CA PHE A 105 10.11 4.80 6.38
C PHE A 105 9.74 6.22 5.95
N LYS A 106 10.63 6.90 5.23
CA LYS A 106 10.35 8.23 4.66
C LYS A 106 9.12 8.22 3.74
N LEU A 107 8.97 7.18 2.92
CA LEU A 107 7.82 7.02 2.03
C LEU A 107 6.51 6.89 2.81
N ARG A 108 6.48 6.01 3.82
CA ARG A 108 5.34 5.84 4.72
C ARG A 108 4.90 7.20 5.28
N GLN A 109 5.83 8.04 5.76
CA GLN A 109 5.48 9.34 6.37
C GLN A 109 4.70 10.28 5.44
N THR A 110 4.69 10.03 4.13
CA THR A 110 3.93 10.83 3.15
C THR A 110 2.48 10.38 2.95
N TRP A 111 2.09 9.23 3.50
CA TRP A 111 0.79 8.60 3.27
C TRP A 111 -0.40 9.01 4.15
N PRO A 112 -0.25 9.70 5.32
CA PRO A 112 -1.40 10.15 6.12
C PRO A 112 -2.49 10.93 5.38
N PRO A 113 -2.19 11.78 4.37
CA PRO A 113 -3.23 12.47 3.61
C PRO A 113 -4.04 11.59 2.64
N PHE A 114 -3.66 10.32 2.45
CA PHE A 114 -4.16 9.47 1.37
C PHE A 114 -4.84 8.19 1.84
N PHE A 115 -4.42 7.64 2.98
CA PHE A 115 -4.97 6.41 3.54
C PHE A 115 -5.56 6.64 4.92
N THR A 116 -6.50 5.79 5.34
CA THR A 116 -7.07 5.88 6.67
C THR A 116 -6.03 5.61 7.75
N ASN A 117 -6.23 6.22 8.91
CA ASN A 117 -5.39 5.97 10.08
C ASN A 117 -5.38 4.49 10.47
N LEU A 118 -6.49 3.76 10.30
CA LEU A 118 -6.57 2.33 10.58
C LEU A 118 -5.63 1.52 9.68
N SER A 119 -5.61 1.79 8.37
CA SER A 119 -4.71 1.11 7.44
C SER A 119 -3.24 1.41 7.77
N LEU A 120 -2.92 2.67 8.07
CA LEU A 120 -1.56 3.08 8.45
C LEU A 120 -1.11 2.50 9.80
N TYR A 121 -2.03 2.36 10.75
CA TYR A 121 -1.77 1.69 12.03
C TYR A 121 -1.49 0.20 11.82
N ASN A 122 -2.32 -0.49 11.04
CA ASN A 122 -2.11 -1.90 10.72
C ASN A 122 -0.81 -2.15 9.92
N LEU A 123 -0.41 -1.21 9.07
CA LEU A 123 0.88 -1.25 8.39
C LEU A 123 2.03 -1.12 9.39
N ASP A 124 1.95 -0.13 10.27
CA ASP A 124 3.02 0.13 11.24
C ASP A 124 3.18 -1.03 12.22
N THR A 125 2.09 -1.57 12.77
CA THR A 125 2.13 -2.71 13.70
C THR A 125 2.72 -3.95 13.04
N ARG A 126 2.26 -4.28 11.83
CA ARG A 126 2.78 -5.44 11.09
C ARG A 126 4.26 -5.30 10.72
N THR A 127 4.73 -4.08 10.47
CA THR A 127 6.14 -3.82 10.20
C THR A 127 6.97 -3.86 11.49
N HIS A 128 6.42 -3.37 12.60
CA HIS A 128 7.01 -3.47 13.93
C HIS A 128 7.17 -4.93 14.39
N ASP A 129 6.22 -5.81 14.06
CA ASP A 129 6.32 -7.25 14.36
C ASP A 129 7.51 -7.92 13.65
N ILE A 130 7.96 -7.35 12.51
CA ILE A 130 9.15 -7.82 11.78
C ILE A 130 10.42 -7.22 12.38
N ASP A 131 10.37 -5.93 12.71
CA ASP A 131 11.50 -5.18 13.26
C ASP A 131 11.00 -4.22 14.35
N PRO A 132 11.26 -4.53 15.64
CA PRO A 132 10.81 -3.69 16.75
C PRO A 132 11.38 -2.25 16.72
N ALA A 133 12.42 -1.97 15.93
CA ALA A 133 12.92 -0.62 15.72
C ALA A 133 11.98 0.24 14.85
N TRP A 134 11.04 -0.37 14.11
CA TRP A 134 10.04 0.36 13.35
C TRP A 134 9.03 1.06 14.29
N PRO A 135 8.92 2.40 14.26
CA PRO A 135 8.02 3.10 15.16
C PRO A 135 6.58 3.05 14.66
N ILE A 136 5.63 2.85 15.58
CA ILE A 136 4.20 3.02 15.30
C ILE A 136 3.88 4.51 15.36
N THR A 137 3.67 5.11 14.19
CA THR A 137 3.48 6.57 14.06
C THR A 137 2.04 6.95 13.77
N ALA A 138 1.23 6.00 13.27
CA ALA A 138 -0.22 6.17 13.19
C ALA A 138 -0.83 6.20 14.60
N ARG A 139 -1.94 6.91 14.74
CA ARG A 139 -2.66 6.96 16.02
C ARG A 139 -3.28 5.60 16.29
N VAL A 140 -3.28 5.18 17.55
CA VAL A 140 -4.04 4.00 17.96
C VAL A 140 -5.51 4.24 17.60
N PRO A 141 -6.17 3.33 16.86
CA PRO A 141 -7.58 3.45 16.58
C PRO A 141 -8.36 3.48 17.89
N ASP A 142 -9.30 4.42 18.05
CA ASP A 142 -10.17 4.41 19.22
C ASP A 142 -10.92 3.08 19.29
N PRO A 143 -10.99 2.43 20.46
CA PRO A 143 -11.88 1.29 20.64
C PRO A 143 -13.28 1.77 20.29
N SER A 144 -13.93 1.11 19.33
CA SER A 144 -15.22 1.56 18.79
C SER A 144 -16.19 1.94 19.92
N PRO A 145 -16.98 3.02 19.76
CA PRO A 145 -17.95 3.42 20.78
C PRO A 145 -18.96 2.32 21.11
N PHE A 146 -19.16 1.34 20.22
CA PHE A 146 -19.96 0.14 20.47
C PHE A 146 -19.44 -0.74 21.62
N LEU A 147 -18.14 -0.72 21.93
CA LEU A 147 -17.55 -1.49 23.03
C LEU A 147 -17.52 -0.72 24.36
N GLN A 148 -17.70 0.61 24.35
CA GLN A 148 -17.71 1.40 25.58
C GLN A 148 -19.04 1.31 26.36
N ASN A 149 -20.10 0.76 25.74
CA ASN A 149 -21.44 0.69 26.32
C ASN A 149 -21.90 -0.71 26.78
N ILE A 150 -21.03 -1.72 26.79
CA ILE A 150 -21.37 -3.01 27.41
C ILE A 150 -21.17 -2.88 28.93
N HIS A 151 -22.06 -2.13 29.58
CA HIS A 151 -22.23 -2.19 31.03
C HIS A 151 -22.87 -3.55 31.35
N LEU A 152 -22.04 -4.57 31.57
CA LEU A 152 -22.45 -5.91 31.98
C LEU A 152 -23.26 -5.78 33.27
N ASN A 153 -24.57 -5.97 33.19
CA ASN A 153 -25.46 -5.96 34.35
C ASN A 153 -25.29 -7.32 35.07
N PRO A 154 -24.72 -7.37 36.29
CA PRO A 154 -24.36 -8.63 36.96
C PRO A 154 -25.57 -9.51 37.33
N ASN A 155 -26.81 -9.04 37.15
CA ASN A 155 -28.02 -9.80 37.43
C ASN A 155 -28.48 -10.74 36.29
N PHE A 156 -27.75 -10.85 35.17
CA PHE A 156 -28.15 -11.71 34.06
C PHE A 156 -27.80 -13.21 34.22
N LEU A 157 -27.29 -13.65 35.38
CA LEU A 157 -26.95 -15.05 35.66
C LEU A 157 -27.65 -15.64 36.89
N GLN A 158 -28.84 -15.16 37.25
CA GLN A 158 -29.67 -15.88 38.23
C GLN A 158 -31.11 -16.10 37.74
N ARG A 159 -31.35 -17.41 37.49
CA ARG A 159 -32.60 -18.17 37.37
C ARG A 159 -33.25 -18.28 35.99
#